data_AF-G5AIU4-F1
#
_entry.id   AF-G5AIU4-F1
#
_cell.length_a   1.000
_cell.length_b   1.000
_cell.length_c   1.000
_cell.angle_alpha   90.00
_cell.angle_beta   90.00
_cell.angle_gamma   90.00
#
_symmetry.space_group_name_H-M   'P 1'
#
loop_
_entity.id
_entity.type
_entity.pdbx_description
1 polymer ?
#
loop_
_entity_poly.entity_id
_entity_poly.type
_entity_poly.pdbx_seq_one_letter_code
_entity_poly.pdbx_strand_id
1 'polypeptide(L)'
;KLRTQAQNLETEVRVLREQVQKLEFQLQMISPRIIENTTPWNVVAEYFRLFRFVLTASACVYETRMHRDLLRNTMAPGVIIDDDQGVETMLERWSARVDFAAEL
;
A
#
# COMPACT_ATOMS: atom_id res chain seq x y z
N LYS A 1 24.60 -0.93 43.58
CA LYS A 1 23.15 -1.03 43.32
C LYS A 1 22.61 0.20 42.58
N LEU A 2 22.75 1.43 43.09
CA LEU A 2 22.28 2.64 42.39
C LEU A 2 23.05 2.91 41.08
N ARG A 3 24.38 2.77 41.08
CA ARG A 3 25.22 3.00 39.89
C ARG A 3 24.91 2.05 38.73
N THR A 4 24.68 0.77 39.05
CA THR A 4 24.31 -0.26 38.07
C THR A 4 22.92 -0.03 37.50
N GLN A 5 21.99 0.47 38.31
CA GLN A 5 20.64 0.82 37.85
C GLN A 5 20.66 2.06 36.95
N ALA A 6 21.48 3.07 37.26
CA ALA A 6 21.67 4.24 36.41
C ALA A 6 22.29 3.87 35.04
N GLN A 7 23.29 2.99 35.02
CA GLN A 7 23.91 2.51 33.77
C GLN A 7 22.98 1.65 32.92
N ASN A 8 22.11 0.86 33.56
CA ASN A 8 21.10 0.08 32.85
C ASN A 8 20.06 1.00 32.21
N LEU A 9 19.57 1.99 32.96
CA LEU A 9 18.61 2.98 32.45
C LEU A 9 19.20 3.79 31.29
N GLU A 10 20.47 4.21 31.39
CA GLU A 10 21.16 4.92 30.30
C GLU A 10 21.26 4.08 29.03
N THR A 11 21.44 2.77 29.19
CA THR A 11 21.48 1.82 28.07
C THR A 11 20.10 1.63 27.43
N GLU A 12 19.06 1.47 28.25
CA GLU A 12 17.69 1.35 27.77
C GLU A 12 17.23 2.62 27.03
N VAL A 13 17.54 3.81 27.55
CA VAL A 13 17.23 5.09 26.90
C VAL A 13 17.96 5.23 25.56
N ARG A 14 19.22 4.78 25.48
CA ARG A 14 19.97 4.79 24.22
C ARG A 14 19.33 3.88 23.17
N VAL A 15 19.00 2.65 23.53
CA VAL A 15 18.32 1.70 22.64
C VAL A 15 16.96 2.24 22.18
N LEU A 16 16.19 2.83 23.08
CA LEU A 16 14.89 3.38 22.73
C LEU A 16 15.02 4.53 21.73
N ARG A 17 16.02 5.40 21.88
CA ARG A 17 16.30 6.49 20.92
C ARG A 17 16.66 5.96 19.54
N GLU A 18 17.50 4.93 19.48
CA GLU A 18 17.88 4.29 18.21
C GLU A 18 16.65 3.65 17.52
N GLN A 19 15.77 3.01 18.29
CA GLN A 19 14.53 2.44 17.77
C GLN A 19 13.56 3.52 17.27
N VAL A 20 13.40 4.62 17.99
CA VAL A 20 12.58 5.75 17.57
C VAL A 20 13.11 6.34 16.26
N GLN A 21 14.42 6.60 16.16
CA GLN A 21 15.03 7.11 14.92
C GLN A 21 14.84 6.15 13.75
N LYS A 22 14.99 4.84 13.98
CA LYS A 22 14.74 3.82 12.94
C LYS A 22 13.27 3.85 12.49
N LEU A 23 12.33 3.94 13.42
CA LEU A 23 10.90 4.02 13.12
C LEU A 23 10.55 5.31 12.41
N GLU A 24 11.12 6.45 12.79
CA GLU A 24 10.96 7.73 12.11
C GLU A 24 11.50 7.68 10.67
N PHE A 25 12.68 7.08 10.47
CA PHE A 25 13.26 6.88 9.15
C PHE A 25 12.40 5.95 8.29
N GLN A 26 11.92 4.84 8.86
CA GLN A 26 10.97 3.95 8.18
C GLN A 26 9.66 4.65 7.86
N LEU A 27 9.14 5.46 8.78
CA LEU A 27 7.98 6.30 8.54
C LEU A 27 8.24 7.33 7.44
N GLN A 28 9.41 7.94 7.35
CA GLN A 28 9.74 8.86 6.24
C GLN A 28 9.88 8.14 4.90
N MET A 29 10.38 6.90 4.90
CA MET A 29 10.46 6.06 3.70
C MET A 29 9.10 5.54 3.23
N ILE A 30 8.21 5.21 4.17
CA ILE A 30 6.89 4.61 3.91
C ILE A 30 5.82 5.69 3.77
N SER A 31 5.99 6.83 4.43
CA SER A 31 5.07 7.96 4.33
C SER A 31 5.02 8.36 2.87
N PRO A 32 3.84 8.26 2.23
CA PRO A 32 3.67 8.76 0.89
C PRO A 32 4.09 10.22 0.95
N ARG A 33 5.15 10.57 0.22
CA ARG A 33 5.60 11.97 0.06
C ARG A 33 4.34 12.80 0.02
N ILE A 34 4.10 13.61 1.05
CA ILE A 34 2.93 14.46 1.09
C ILE A 34 3.06 15.30 -0.18
N ILE A 35 2.24 14.97 -1.18
CA ILE A 35 2.29 15.62 -2.46
C ILE A 35 1.58 16.95 -2.18
N GLU A 36 2.35 17.96 -1.79
CA GLU A 36 1.86 19.33 -1.54
C GLU A 36 1.09 19.90 -2.76
N ASN A 37 1.18 19.22 -3.91
CA ASN A 37 0.57 19.54 -5.19
C ASN A 37 -0.48 18.48 -5.58
N THR A 38 -1.43 18.14 -4.71
CA THR A 38 -2.48 17.16 -5.00
C THR A 38 -3.37 17.63 -6.16
N THR A 39 -3.08 17.13 -7.36
CA THR A 39 -4.00 17.23 -8.50
C THR A 39 -5.02 16.08 -8.41
N PRO A 40 -6.21 16.21 -9.01
CA PRO A 40 -7.17 15.11 -9.11
C PRO A 40 -6.54 13.82 -9.65
N TRP A 41 -5.56 13.92 -10.54
CA TRP A 41 -4.81 12.79 -11.09
C TRP A 41 -3.93 12.08 -10.06
N ASN A 42 -3.40 12.78 -9.06
CA ASN A 42 -2.65 12.15 -7.97
C ASN A 42 -3.58 11.33 -7.06
N VAL A 43 -4.80 11.83 -6.81
CA VAL A 43 -5.84 11.11 -6.06
C VAL A 43 -6.28 9.87 -6.84
N VAL A 44 -6.48 10.01 -8.15
CA VAL A 44 -6.83 8.90 -9.04
C VAL A 44 -5.69 7.87 -9.06
N ALA A 45 -4.43 8.29 -9.20
CA ALA A 45 -3.27 7.39 -9.20
C ALA A 45 -3.11 6.65 -7.86
N GLU A 46 -3.30 7.33 -6.72
CA GLU A 46 -3.26 6.69 -5.40
C GLU A 46 -4.44 5.76 -5.15
N TYR A 47 -5.63 6.13 -5.61
CA TYR A 47 -6.77 5.23 -5.66
C TYR A 47 -6.44 3.97 -6.46
N PHE A 48 -5.93 4.13 -7.69
CA PHE A 48 -5.52 2.99 -8.50
C PHE A 48 -4.41 2.16 -7.85
N ARG A 49 -3.42 2.78 -7.18
CA ARG A 49 -2.35 2.06 -6.49
C ARG A 49 -2.90 1.21 -5.35
N LEU A 50 -3.77 1.75 -4.50
CA LEU A 50 -4.37 1.03 -3.38
C LEU A 50 -5.28 -0.09 -3.86
N PHE A 51 -6.17 0.18 -4.82
CA PHE A 51 -7.11 -0.82 -5.32
C PHE A 51 -6.42 -1.92 -6.11
N ARG A 52 -5.47 -1.57 -6.99
CA ARG A 52 -4.69 -2.56 -7.74
C ARG A 52 -3.87 -3.42 -6.80
N PHE A 53 -3.21 -2.82 -5.80
CA PHE A 53 -2.40 -3.58 -4.85
C PHE A 53 -3.24 -4.53 -3.99
N VAL A 54 -4.38 -4.07 -3.47
CA VAL A 54 -5.31 -4.91 -2.70
C VAL A 54 -5.82 -6.08 -3.55
N LEU A 55 -6.17 -5.84 -4.82
CA LEU A 55 -6.61 -6.90 -5.72
C LEU A 55 -5.49 -7.88 -6.09
N THR A 56 -4.23 -7.43 -6.15
CA THR A 56 -3.08 -8.28 -6.51
C THR A 56 -2.44 -9.00 -5.33
N ALA A 57 -2.54 -8.46 -4.11
CA ALA A 57 -1.81 -8.95 -2.94
C ALA A 57 -2.72 -9.56 -1.86
N SER A 58 -4.04 -9.32 -1.90
CA SER A 58 -4.95 -9.88 -0.90
C SER A 58 -5.26 -11.34 -1.20
N ALA A 59 -4.80 -12.22 -0.30
CA ALA A 59 -5.26 -13.61 -0.23
C ALA A 59 -6.70 -13.72 0.33
N CYS A 60 -7.28 -12.61 0.81
CA CYS A 60 -8.62 -12.57 1.36
C CYS A 60 -9.66 -12.39 0.23
N VAL A 61 -10.32 -13.50 -0.13
CA VAL A 61 -11.37 -13.55 -1.18
C VAL A 61 -12.49 -12.52 -0.95
N TYR A 62 -12.79 -12.20 0.31
CA TYR A 62 -13.86 -11.26 0.67
C TYR A 62 -13.52 -9.81 0.32
N GLU A 63 -12.30 -9.35 0.63
CA GLU A 63 -11.84 -8.01 0.27
C GLU A 63 -11.77 -7.85 -1.25
N THR A 64 -11.26 -8.86 -1.96
CA THR A 64 -11.19 -8.86 -3.43
C THR A 64 -12.57 -8.71 -4.08
N ARG A 65 -13.62 -9.36 -3.53
CA ARG A 65 -14.99 -9.22 -4.05
C ARG A 65 -15.56 -7.82 -3.84
N MET A 66 -15.44 -7.26 -2.64
CA MET A 66 -15.92 -5.89 -2.36
C MET A 66 -15.24 -4.84 -3.23
N HIS A 67 -13.93 -4.96 -3.45
CA HIS A 67 -13.19 -4.03 -4.29
C HIS A 67 -13.58 -4.18 -5.77
N ARG A 68 -13.84 -5.40 -6.26
CA ARG A 68 -14.36 -5.64 -7.63
C ARG A 68 -15.75 -5.03 -7.82
N ASP A 69 -16.66 -5.26 -6.88
CA ASP A 69 -18.04 -4.75 -6.97
C ASP A 69 -18.07 -3.21 -6.93
N LEU A 70 -17.21 -2.59 -6.13
CA LEU A 70 -17.08 -1.14 -6.11
C LEU A 70 -16.64 -0.61 -7.48
N LEU A 71 -15.62 -1.22 -8.11
CA LEU A 71 -15.14 -0.79 -9.43
C LEU A 71 -16.23 -0.96 -10.50
N ARG A 72 -16.97 -2.07 -10.48
CA ARG A 72 -18.11 -2.30 -11.38
C ARG A 72 -19.22 -1.25 -11.22
N ASN A 73 -19.49 -0.82 -9.98
CA ASN A 73 -20.57 0.12 -9.69
C ASN A 73 -20.19 1.59 -9.93
N THR A 74 -18.90 1.91 -9.87
CA THR A 74 -18.41 3.30 -9.94
C THR A 74 -17.88 3.67 -11.33
N MET A 75 -17.33 2.71 -12.08
CA MET A 75 -16.77 2.97 -13.39
C MET A 75 -17.80 2.76 -14.50
N ALA A 76 -17.69 3.57 -15.56
CA ALA A 76 -18.50 3.37 -16.75
C ALA A 76 -18.11 2.05 -17.44
N PRO A 77 -19.08 1.27 -17.98
CA PRO A 77 -18.82 0.00 -18.65
C PRO A 77 -17.80 0.07 -19.81
N GLY A 78 -17.68 1.24 -20.44
CA GLY A 78 -16.76 1.49 -21.56
C GLY A 78 -15.49 2.25 -21.19
N VAL A 79 -15.07 2.26 -19.92
CA VAL A 79 -13.82 2.92 -19.52
C VAL A 79 -12.64 2.29 -20.28
N ILE A 80 -11.79 3.13 -20.87
CA ILE A 80 -10.57 2.69 -21.56
C ILE A 80 -9.41 2.93 -20.61
N ILE A 81 -8.62 1.89 -20.35
CA ILE A 81 -7.48 1.92 -19.44
C ILE A 81 -6.30 1.28 -20.16
N ASP A 82 -5.23 2.06 -20.34
CA ASP A 82 -4.14 1.76 -21.26
C ASP A 82 -4.68 1.46 -22.68
N ASP A 83 -4.67 0.19 -23.09
CA ASP A 83 -5.16 -0.30 -24.38
C ASP A 83 -6.44 -1.16 -24.26
N ASP A 84 -6.91 -1.41 -23.04
CA ASP A 84 -8.00 -2.33 -22.74
C ASP A 84 -9.31 -1.57 -22.46
N GLN A 85 -10.43 -2.10 -22.96
CA GLN A 85 -11.76 -1.52 -22.74
C GLN A 85 -12.53 -2.33 -21.71
N GLY A 86 -13.01 -1.65 -20.68
CA GLY A 86 -13.93 -2.19 -19.69
C GLY A 86 -13.24 -2.66 -18.41
N VAL A 87 -14.03 -2.59 -17.34
CA VAL A 87 -13.59 -2.91 -15.97
C VAL A 87 -13.17 -4.38 -15.84
N GLU A 88 -13.84 -5.29 -16.55
CA GLU A 88 -13.58 -6.73 -16.41
C GLU A 88 -12.23 -7.13 -17.03
N THR A 89 -11.92 -6.62 -18.23
CA THR A 89 -10.63 -6.86 -18.90
C THR A 89 -9.46 -6.35 -18.07
N MET A 90 -9.62 -5.18 -17.45
CA MET A 90 -8.64 -4.63 -16.49
C MET A 90 -8.45 -5.57 -15.29
N LEU A 91 -9.54 -6.02 -14.69
CA LEU A 91 -9.51 -6.88 -13.51
C LEU A 91 -8.88 -8.26 -13.80
N GLU A 92 -9.16 -8.85 -14.96
CA GLU A 92 -8.58 -10.12 -15.42
C GLU A 92 -7.06 -10.01 -15.59
N ARG A 93 -6.59 -8.95 -16.24
CA ARG A 93 -5.16 -8.67 -16.42
C ARG A 93 -4.44 -8.47 -15.10
N TRP A 94 -5.08 -7.81 -14.13
CA TRP A 94 -4.51 -7.62 -12.81
C TRP A 94 -4.43 -8.94 -12.03
N SER A 95 -5.42 -9.82 -12.13
CA SER A 95 -5.33 -11.17 -11.53
C SER A 95 -4.27 -12.05 -12.19
N ALA A 96 -4.19 -12.06 -13.53
CA ALA A 96 -3.25 -12.91 -14.26
C ALA A 96 -1.76 -12.58 -13.99
N ARG A 97 -1.46 -11.32 -13.64
CA ARG A 97 -0.10 -10.90 -13.26
C ARG A 97 0.35 -11.43 -11.89
N VAL A 98 -0.58 -11.86 -11.03
CA VAL A 98 -0.26 -12.44 -9.73
C VAL A 98 0.19 -13.89 -9.89
N ASP A 99 -0.49 -14.65 -10.75
CA ASP A 99 -0.15 -16.06 -11.02
C ASP A 99 1.27 -16.20 -11.59
N PHE A 100 1.67 -15.28 -12.49
CA PHE A 100 3.02 -15.27 -13.07
C PHE A 100 4.13 -14.87 -12.08
N ALA A 101 3.78 -14.17 -10.98
CA ALA A 101 4.73 -13.76 -9.94
C ALA A 101 4.82 -14.75 -8.77
N ALA A 102 3.85 -15.66 -8.63
CA ALA A 102 3.83 -16.72 -7.63
C ALA A 102 4.56 -18.01 -8.10
N GLU A 103 4.91 -18.11 -9.39
CA GLU A 103 5.63 -19.24 -9.99
C GLU A 103 7.15 -19.02 -10.16
N LEU A 104 7.71 -17.92 -9.63
CA LEU A 104 9.16 -17.63 -9.57
C LEU A 104 9.66 -17.59 -8.12
#